data_AF-A0A0P6VNP1-F1
#
_entry.id   AF-A0A0P6VNP1-F1
#
_cell.length_a   1.000
_cell.length_b   1.000
_cell.length_c   1.000
_cell.angle_alpha   90.00
_cell.angle_beta   90.00
_cell.angle_gamma   90.00
#
_symmetry.space_group_name_H-M   'P 1'
#
loop_
_entity.id
_entity.type
_entity.pdbx_description
1 polymer ?
#
loop_
_entity_poly.entity_id
_entity_poly.type
_entity_poly.pdbx_seq_one_letter_code
_entity_poly.pdbx_strand_id
1 'polypeptide(L)'
;MLTNLVFKMEGIVFAAPTAIKDAQVFQYFTAVANARHERAEAKADRDIAANVVRQLAKLPASADTALQAYCTGRNVALAPGQGLIYPFGLNESQLVAVEQAFSAQVSVIEGPPGTGKTQTILNILANILLRGQTVAVLSNNNAAVENVYEKLEKCGLGYLVAKLGNQDNRQDFFADLPPWPSSEPAPAPALEEIQALLTELKQHLHAHNRA
;
A
#
# COMPACT_ATOMS: atom_id res chain seq x y z
N MET A 1 -11.05 -11.84 32.86
CA MET A 1 -10.85 -10.44 32.46
C MET A 1 -11.18 -10.32 30.99
N LEU A 2 -12.33 -9.72 30.65
CA LEU A 2 -12.67 -9.37 29.27
C LEU A 2 -11.99 -8.04 28.95
N THR A 3 -10.95 -8.08 28.13
CA THR A 3 -10.25 -6.90 27.64
C THR A 3 -11.22 -6.15 26.72
N ASN A 4 -11.70 -4.98 27.16
CA ASN A 4 -12.49 -4.07 26.36
C ASN A 4 -11.64 -3.59 25.16
N LEU A 5 -11.86 -4.20 23.98
CA LEU A 5 -11.45 -3.63 22.70
C LEU A 5 -12.32 -2.41 22.42
N VAL A 6 -11.92 -1.26 22.97
CA VAL A 6 -12.50 0.03 22.60
C VAL A 6 -11.97 0.36 21.20
N PHE A 7 -12.74 0.04 20.16
CA PHE A 7 -12.50 0.59 18.85
C PHE A 7 -12.68 2.11 18.94
N LYS A 8 -11.65 2.88 18.55
CA LYS A 8 -11.77 4.33 18.38
C LYS A 8 -12.85 4.58 17.32
N MET A 9 -14.02 5.08 17.74
CA MET A 9 -15.17 5.34 16.85
C MET A 9 -15.09 6.73 16.17
N GLU A 10 -14.08 7.54 16.49
CA GLU A 10 -13.85 8.83 15.84
C GLU A 10 -13.48 8.63 14.37
N GLY A 11 -14.22 9.25 13.46
CA GLY A 11 -13.98 9.16 12.01
C GLY A 11 -14.65 7.97 11.30
N ILE A 12 -15.56 7.23 11.96
CA ILE A 12 -16.34 6.20 11.28
C ILE A 12 -17.36 6.85 10.34
N VAL A 13 -17.19 6.61 9.05
CA VAL A 13 -18.14 7.02 8.00
C VAL A 13 -18.90 5.78 7.53
N PHE A 14 -20.23 5.86 7.54
CA PHE A 14 -21.06 4.85 6.92
C PHE A 14 -21.17 5.15 5.42
N ALA A 15 -20.74 4.19 4.60
CA ALA A 15 -20.89 4.25 3.15
C ALA A 15 -21.93 3.22 2.69
N ALA A 16 -22.75 3.60 1.71
CA ALA A 16 -23.68 2.65 1.09
C ALA A 16 -22.89 1.59 0.30
N PRO A 17 -23.27 0.30 0.40
CA PRO A 17 -22.65 -0.74 -0.41
C PRO A 17 -22.79 -0.45 -1.91
N THR A 18 -21.73 -0.70 -2.67
CA THR A 18 -21.78 -0.61 -4.13
C THR A 18 -22.38 -1.87 -4.77
N ALA A 19 -22.78 -1.78 -6.03
CA ALA A 19 -23.19 -2.93 -6.84
C ALA A 19 -22.00 -3.69 -7.45
N ILE A 20 -20.80 -3.66 -6.83
CA ILE A 20 -19.59 -4.30 -7.40
C ILE A 20 -19.78 -5.80 -7.64
N LYS A 21 -20.56 -6.47 -6.79
CA LYS A 21 -20.79 -7.92 -6.88
C LYS A 21 -21.63 -8.31 -8.10
N ASP A 22 -22.36 -7.35 -8.67
CA ASP A 22 -23.14 -7.51 -9.89
C ASP A 22 -22.32 -7.17 -11.15
N ALA A 23 -21.11 -6.61 -11.00
CA ALA A 23 -20.25 -6.29 -12.12
C ALA A 23 -19.77 -7.58 -12.83
N GLN A 24 -19.79 -7.57 -14.16
CA GLN A 24 -19.41 -8.74 -14.98
C GLN A 24 -18.00 -9.27 -14.64
N VAL A 25 -17.05 -8.37 -14.39
CA VAL A 25 -15.68 -8.74 -14.01
C VAL A 25 -15.63 -9.44 -12.65
N PHE A 26 -16.41 -8.98 -11.68
CA PHE A 26 -16.47 -9.61 -10.35
C PHE A 26 -17.16 -10.99 -10.42
N GLN A 27 -18.25 -11.08 -11.18
CA GLN A 27 -18.92 -12.35 -11.44
C GLN A 27 -18.00 -13.35 -12.15
N TYR A 28 -17.20 -12.88 -13.10
CA TYR A 28 -16.16 -13.69 -13.75
C TYR A 28 -15.14 -14.23 -12.74
N PHE A 29 -14.59 -13.40 -11.85
CA PHE A 29 -13.67 -13.87 -10.81
C PHE A 29 -14.30 -14.91 -9.88
N THR A 30 -15.57 -14.72 -9.52
CA THR A 30 -16.32 -15.67 -8.69
C THR A 30 -16.52 -17.00 -9.41
N ALA A 31 -16.88 -16.96 -10.70
CA ALA A 31 -17.05 -18.15 -11.53
C ALA A 31 -15.74 -18.93 -11.69
N VAL A 32 -14.62 -18.24 -11.94
CA VAL A 32 -13.30 -18.87 -12.03
C VAL A 32 -12.88 -19.50 -10.69
N ALA A 33 -13.12 -18.83 -9.57
CA ALA A 33 -12.79 -19.36 -8.25
C ALA A 33 -13.60 -20.63 -7.93
N ASN A 34 -14.90 -20.64 -8.23
CA ASN A 34 -15.76 -21.80 -8.05
C ASN A 34 -15.33 -22.97 -8.96
N ALA A 35 -15.08 -22.70 -10.24
CA ALA A 35 -14.61 -23.72 -11.18
C ALA A 35 -13.27 -24.36 -10.75
N ARG A 36 -12.36 -23.56 -10.17
CA ARG A 36 -11.10 -24.07 -9.59
C ARG A 36 -11.35 -24.95 -8.37
N HIS A 37 -12.31 -24.59 -7.52
CA HIS A 37 -12.67 -25.38 -6.35
C HIS A 37 -13.30 -26.73 -6.75
N GLU A 38 -14.22 -26.72 -7.71
CA GLU A 38 -14.90 -27.92 -8.21
C GLU A 38 -13.94 -28.89 -8.92
N ARG A 39 -12.95 -28.35 -9.65
CA ARG A 39 -11.98 -29.15 -10.41
C ARG A 39 -10.74 -29.57 -9.60
N ALA A 40 -10.61 -29.12 -8.35
CA ALA A 40 -9.45 -29.46 -7.53
C ALA A 40 -9.50 -30.95 -7.12
N GLU A 41 -8.53 -31.73 -7.59
CA GLU A 41 -8.42 -33.16 -7.28
C GLU A 41 -7.75 -33.37 -5.92
N ALA A 42 -6.64 -32.66 -5.66
CA ALA A 42 -5.92 -32.73 -4.40
C ALA A 42 -6.64 -31.94 -3.29
N LYS A 43 -6.63 -32.50 -2.07
CA LYS A 43 -7.23 -31.85 -0.89
C LYS A 43 -6.65 -30.46 -0.64
N ALA A 44 -5.32 -30.33 -0.73
CA ALA A 44 -4.63 -29.05 -0.50
C ALA A 44 -5.12 -27.95 -1.46
N ASP A 45 -5.22 -28.26 -2.75
CA ASP A 45 -5.70 -27.33 -3.78
C ASP A 45 -7.17 -26.97 -3.55
N ARG A 46 -7.98 -27.95 -3.15
CA ARG A 46 -9.40 -27.73 -2.84
C ARG A 46 -9.57 -26.79 -1.67
N ASP A 47 -8.77 -26.95 -0.62
CA ASP A 47 -8.79 -26.10 0.58
C ASP A 47 -8.36 -24.65 0.24
N ILE A 48 -7.34 -24.49 -0.59
CA ILE A 48 -6.89 -23.18 -1.09
C ILE A 48 -8.01 -22.52 -1.91
N ALA A 49 -8.58 -23.24 -2.87
CA ALA A 49 -9.65 -22.72 -3.73
C ALA A 49 -10.91 -22.38 -2.92
N ALA A 50 -11.28 -23.22 -1.93
CA ALA A 50 -12.39 -22.96 -1.02
C ALA A 50 -12.16 -21.67 -0.21
N ASN A 51 -10.92 -21.44 0.26
CA ASN A 51 -10.57 -20.20 0.93
C ASN A 51 -10.76 -19.00 0.01
N VAL A 52 -10.30 -19.07 -1.25
CA VAL A 52 -10.48 -17.97 -2.22
C VAL A 52 -11.96 -17.64 -2.43
N VAL A 53 -12.82 -18.64 -2.67
CA VAL A 53 -14.27 -18.46 -2.82
C VAL A 53 -14.86 -17.77 -1.59
N ARG A 54 -14.52 -18.25 -0.39
CA ARG A 54 -14.97 -17.66 0.88
C ARG A 54 -14.49 -16.21 1.04
N GLN A 55 -13.25 -15.90 0.67
CA GLN A 55 -12.72 -14.53 0.78
C GLN A 55 -13.43 -13.59 -0.20
N LEU A 56 -13.63 -14.00 -1.45
CA LEU A 56 -14.37 -13.21 -2.45
C LEU A 56 -15.78 -12.87 -1.97
N ALA A 57 -16.49 -13.83 -1.36
CA ALA A 57 -17.83 -13.59 -0.81
C ALA A 57 -17.83 -12.54 0.32
N LYS A 58 -16.76 -12.51 1.14
CA LYS A 58 -16.59 -11.60 2.28
C LYS A 58 -16.06 -10.21 1.91
N LEU A 59 -15.60 -10.00 0.67
CA LEU A 59 -15.08 -8.70 0.27
C LEU A 59 -16.15 -7.61 0.44
N PRO A 60 -15.76 -6.46 1.02
CA PRO A 60 -16.67 -5.34 1.18
C PRO A 60 -17.00 -4.74 -0.19
N ALA A 61 -18.27 -4.42 -0.39
CA ALA A 61 -18.72 -3.68 -1.56
C ALA A 61 -18.55 -2.18 -1.32
N SER A 62 -17.34 -1.66 -1.51
CA SER A 62 -17.01 -0.26 -1.23
C SER A 62 -16.45 0.46 -2.46
N ALA A 63 -16.91 1.70 -2.64
CA ALA A 63 -16.51 2.58 -3.73
C ALA A 63 -15.02 2.94 -3.67
N ASP A 64 -14.41 2.92 -2.48
CA ASP A 64 -13.05 3.39 -2.24
C ASP A 64 -11.98 2.32 -2.50
N THR A 65 -12.37 1.11 -2.90
CA THR A 65 -11.44 0.01 -3.12
C THR A 65 -10.83 0.00 -4.53
N ALA A 66 -9.56 -0.40 -4.65
CA ALA A 66 -8.95 -0.66 -5.96
C ALA A 66 -9.74 -1.71 -6.78
N LEU A 67 -10.37 -2.67 -6.10
CA LEU A 67 -11.22 -3.68 -6.75
C LEU A 67 -12.45 -3.06 -7.43
N GLN A 68 -13.08 -2.06 -6.81
CA GLN A 68 -14.18 -1.30 -7.43
C GLN A 68 -13.73 -0.65 -8.74
N ALA A 69 -12.61 0.08 -8.69
CA ALA A 69 -12.07 0.76 -9.86
C ALA A 69 -11.78 -0.23 -10.99
N TYR A 70 -11.16 -1.36 -10.65
CA TYR A 70 -10.86 -2.43 -11.60
C TYR A 70 -12.12 -3.06 -12.19
N CYS A 71 -13.07 -3.49 -11.37
CA CYS A 71 -14.29 -4.18 -11.82
C CYS A 71 -15.23 -3.28 -12.63
N THR A 72 -15.19 -1.97 -12.42
CA THR A 72 -16.02 -1.01 -13.15
C THR A 72 -15.30 -0.32 -14.31
N GLY A 73 -13.99 -0.49 -14.42
CA GLY A 73 -13.15 0.25 -15.37
C GLY A 73 -13.13 1.76 -15.13
N ARG A 74 -13.44 2.21 -13.91
CA ARG A 74 -13.50 3.64 -13.54
C ARG A 74 -12.50 3.93 -12.44
N ASN A 75 -11.45 4.66 -12.78
CA ASN A 75 -10.47 5.13 -11.81
C ASN A 75 -10.85 6.53 -11.32
N VAL A 76 -11.18 6.66 -10.04
CA VAL A 76 -11.62 7.93 -9.45
C VAL A 76 -10.40 8.82 -9.16
N ALA A 77 -10.46 10.09 -9.57
CA ALA A 77 -9.52 11.11 -9.14
C ALA A 77 -9.78 11.48 -7.67
N LEU A 78 -8.72 11.49 -6.88
CA LEU A 78 -8.74 11.84 -5.46
C LEU A 78 -8.24 13.28 -5.28
N ALA A 79 -8.62 13.90 -4.17
CA ALA A 79 -8.00 15.15 -3.76
C ALA A 79 -6.48 14.93 -3.63
N PRO A 80 -5.64 15.75 -4.26
CA PRO A 80 -4.20 15.57 -4.21
C PRO A 80 -3.69 15.51 -2.77
N GLY A 81 -2.77 14.58 -2.50
CA GLY A 81 -2.09 14.51 -1.22
C GLY A 81 -1.38 15.82 -0.91
N GLN A 82 -1.78 16.49 0.17
CA GLN A 82 -1.07 17.66 0.69
C GLN A 82 0.08 17.23 1.59
N GLY A 83 1.14 18.04 1.67
CA GLY A 83 2.25 17.83 2.59
C GLY A 83 3.09 16.58 2.28
N LEU A 84 3.27 16.23 1.00
CA LEU A 84 4.07 15.07 0.62
C LEU A 84 5.57 15.32 0.87
N ILE A 85 6.26 14.31 1.39
CA ILE A 85 7.72 14.33 1.60
C ILE A 85 8.43 13.27 0.75
N TYR A 86 9.74 13.40 0.55
CA TYR A 86 10.50 12.53 -0.35
C TYR A 86 11.86 12.09 0.25
N PRO A 87 11.86 11.34 1.37
CA PRO A 87 13.07 11.06 2.14
C PRO A 87 14.05 10.07 1.48
N PHE A 88 13.66 9.37 0.40
CA PHE A 88 14.49 8.33 -0.24
C PHE A 88 15.18 8.77 -1.53
N GLY A 89 15.17 10.07 -1.82
CA GLY A 89 15.65 10.64 -3.07
C GLY A 89 14.77 10.25 -4.26
N LEU A 90 14.71 11.12 -5.27
CA LEU A 90 13.99 10.86 -6.51
C LEU A 90 14.43 11.81 -7.62
N ASN A 91 14.08 11.49 -8.86
CA ASN A 91 14.14 12.40 -10.00
C ASN A 91 12.75 12.97 -10.34
N GLU A 92 12.68 13.86 -11.32
CA GLU A 92 11.43 14.55 -11.70
C GLU A 92 10.30 13.59 -12.10
N SER A 93 10.58 12.55 -12.89
CA SER A 93 9.54 11.59 -13.29
C SER A 93 9.03 10.75 -12.13
N GLN A 94 9.91 10.39 -11.19
CA GLN A 94 9.54 9.70 -9.96
C GLN A 94 8.76 10.62 -9.00
N LEU A 95 9.07 11.91 -8.94
CA LEU A 95 8.31 12.91 -8.18
C LEU A 95 6.86 12.94 -8.65
N VAL A 96 6.66 13.10 -9.97
CA VAL A 96 5.33 13.08 -10.58
C VAL A 96 4.63 11.76 -10.30
N ALA A 97 5.33 10.63 -10.38
CA ALA A 97 4.74 9.32 -10.09
C ALA A 97 4.25 9.20 -8.63
N VAL A 98 5.00 9.72 -7.65
CA VAL A 98 4.58 9.75 -6.24
C VAL A 98 3.36 10.68 -6.08
N GLU A 99 3.37 11.88 -6.63
CA GLU A 99 2.25 12.83 -6.54
C GLU A 99 0.96 12.25 -7.15
N GLN A 100 1.07 11.62 -8.32
CA GLN A 100 -0.05 10.96 -8.99
C GLN A 100 -0.63 9.81 -8.15
N ALA A 101 0.23 9.04 -7.46
CA ALA A 101 -0.19 7.97 -6.57
C ALA A 101 -1.09 8.44 -5.41
N PHE A 102 -1.01 9.71 -5.02
CA PHE A 102 -1.87 10.32 -3.99
C PHE A 102 -3.04 11.14 -4.56
N SER A 103 -3.27 11.10 -5.87
CA SER A 103 -4.36 11.83 -6.55
C SER A 103 -5.27 10.92 -7.38
N ALA A 104 -5.07 9.61 -7.32
CA ALA A 104 -5.88 8.63 -8.02
C ALA A 104 -6.10 7.39 -7.15
N GLN A 105 -7.28 6.77 -7.30
CA GLN A 105 -7.64 5.55 -6.58
C GLN A 105 -6.76 4.36 -6.95
N VAL A 106 -6.38 4.25 -8.23
CA VAL A 106 -5.44 3.27 -8.74
C VAL A 106 -4.38 4.02 -9.55
N SER A 107 -3.11 3.73 -9.29
CA SER A 107 -1.99 4.28 -10.06
C SER A 107 -1.12 3.16 -10.59
N VAL A 108 -0.75 3.26 -11.87
CA VAL A 108 0.18 2.34 -12.53
C VAL A 108 1.45 3.11 -12.82
N ILE A 109 2.56 2.67 -12.25
CA ILE A 109 3.87 3.29 -12.41
C ILE A 109 4.77 2.30 -13.15
N GLU A 110 5.16 2.68 -14.36
CA GLU A 110 6.06 1.89 -15.20
C GLU A 110 7.45 2.52 -15.26
N GLY A 111 8.48 1.69 -15.43
CA GLY A 111 9.83 2.18 -15.67
C GLY A 111 10.76 1.05 -16.11
N PRO A 112 11.80 1.32 -16.92
CA PRO A 112 12.84 0.34 -17.28
C PRO A 112 13.56 -0.26 -16.05
N PRO A 113 14.23 -1.43 -16.17
CA PRO A 113 15.08 -1.95 -15.09
C PRO A 113 16.09 -0.91 -14.59
N GLY A 114 16.38 -0.87 -13.28
CA GLY A 114 17.34 0.07 -12.70
C GLY A 114 16.88 1.52 -12.49
N THR A 115 15.67 1.89 -12.93
CA THR A 115 15.14 3.27 -12.83
C THR A 115 14.60 3.68 -11.45
N GLY A 116 15.09 3.05 -10.37
CA GLY A 116 14.74 3.47 -9.01
C GLY A 116 13.28 3.26 -8.58
N LYS A 117 12.54 2.32 -9.18
CA LYS A 117 11.16 1.97 -8.77
C LYS A 117 11.03 1.71 -7.26
N THR A 118 12.03 1.07 -6.65
CA THR A 118 12.03 0.81 -5.21
C THR A 118 12.07 2.11 -4.41
N GLN A 119 12.81 3.13 -4.85
CA GLN A 119 12.82 4.45 -4.22
C GLN A 119 11.46 5.14 -4.35
N THR A 120 10.80 5.05 -5.51
CA THR A 120 9.42 5.53 -5.68
C THR A 120 8.47 4.86 -4.69
N ILE A 121 8.55 3.53 -4.55
CA ILE A 121 7.74 2.77 -3.58
C ILE A 121 8.00 3.28 -2.16
N LEU A 122 9.26 3.43 -1.75
CA LEU A 122 9.61 3.90 -0.41
C LEU A 122 9.09 5.32 -0.11
N ASN A 123 9.13 6.23 -1.09
CA ASN A 123 8.54 7.55 -0.94
C ASN A 123 7.01 7.49 -0.82
N ILE A 124 6.33 6.59 -1.53
CA ILE A 124 4.89 6.35 -1.33
C ILE A 124 4.62 5.82 0.08
N LEU A 125 5.38 4.82 0.53
CA LEU A 125 5.24 4.24 1.88
C LEU A 125 5.43 5.29 2.98
N ALA A 126 6.46 6.13 2.88
CA ALA A 126 6.72 7.19 3.85
C ALA A 126 5.50 8.12 4.02
N ASN A 127 4.89 8.52 2.91
CA ASN A 127 3.73 9.41 2.92
C ASN A 127 2.45 8.74 3.44
N ILE A 128 2.27 7.43 3.25
CA ILE A 128 1.16 6.69 3.85
C ILE A 128 1.35 6.58 5.36
N LEU A 129 2.57 6.24 5.81
CA LEU A 129 2.88 6.06 7.22
C LEU A 129 2.77 7.37 8.01
N LEU A 130 3.22 8.50 7.45
CA LEU A 130 3.06 9.82 8.08
C LEU A 130 1.60 10.23 8.27
N ARG A 131 0.68 9.68 7.47
CA ARG A 131 -0.77 9.90 7.61
C ARG A 131 -1.40 8.97 8.67
N GLY A 132 -0.59 8.18 9.39
CA GLY A 132 -1.08 7.20 10.35
C GLY A 132 -1.83 6.02 9.72
N GLN A 133 -1.64 5.80 8.41
CA GLN A 133 -2.30 4.75 7.65
C GLN A 133 -1.43 3.49 7.58
N THR A 134 -2.06 2.35 7.32
CA THR A 134 -1.37 1.08 7.09
C THR A 134 -1.24 0.80 5.60
N VAL A 135 -0.22 0.02 5.24
CA VAL A 135 0.07 -0.34 3.85
C VAL A 135 0.53 -1.78 3.75
N ALA A 136 0.04 -2.49 2.74
CA ALA A 136 0.48 -3.83 2.37
C ALA A 136 1.30 -3.76 1.08
N VAL A 137 2.52 -4.29 1.12
CA VAL A 137 3.37 -4.43 -0.07
C VAL A 137 3.30 -5.87 -0.55
N LEU A 138 2.88 -6.08 -1.79
CA LEU A 138 2.65 -7.39 -2.38
C LEU A 138 3.48 -7.54 -3.66
N SER A 139 3.95 -8.76 -3.92
CA SER A 139 4.68 -9.12 -5.14
C SER A 139 4.48 -10.59 -5.46
N ASN A 140 4.58 -10.94 -6.74
CA ASN A 140 4.71 -12.33 -7.18
C ASN A 140 6.14 -12.88 -6.98
N ASN A 141 7.11 -12.01 -6.73
CA ASN A 141 8.51 -12.33 -6.49
C ASN A 141 8.94 -11.80 -5.11
N ASN A 142 9.31 -12.71 -4.21
CA ASN A 142 9.78 -12.40 -2.86
C ASN A 142 10.95 -11.40 -2.86
N ALA A 143 11.83 -11.44 -3.86
CA ALA A 143 12.97 -10.54 -3.95
C ALA A 143 12.57 -9.06 -4.05
N ALA A 144 11.43 -8.75 -4.67
CA ALA A 144 10.98 -7.36 -4.78
C ALA A 144 10.52 -6.79 -3.42
N VAL A 145 9.84 -7.60 -2.61
CA VAL A 145 9.43 -7.23 -1.25
C VAL A 145 10.65 -7.16 -0.33
N GLU A 146 11.59 -8.10 -0.47
CA GLU A 146 12.82 -8.12 0.32
C GLU A 146 13.67 -6.86 0.05
N ASN A 147 13.80 -6.43 -1.20
CA ASN A 147 14.51 -5.19 -1.54
C ASN A 147 13.89 -3.94 -0.88
N VAL A 148 12.57 -3.89 -0.69
CA VAL A 148 11.90 -2.81 0.03
C VAL A 148 12.22 -2.89 1.53
N TYR A 149 12.13 -4.10 2.10
CA TYR A 149 12.46 -4.35 3.50
C TYR A 149 13.91 -3.99 3.83
N GLU A 150 14.89 -4.49 3.07
CA GLU A 150 16.31 -4.21 3.29
C GLU A 150 16.62 -2.70 3.26
N LYS A 151 15.94 -1.93 2.42
CA LYS A 151 16.13 -0.48 2.36
C LYS A 151 15.53 0.22 3.56
N LEU A 152 14.37 -0.21 4.04
CA LEU A 152 13.79 0.31 5.29
C LEU A 152 14.69 -0.04 6.48
N GLU A 153 15.20 -1.26 6.55
CA GLU A 153 16.12 -1.72 7.58
C GLU A 153 17.44 -0.94 7.59
N LYS A 154 18.04 -0.68 6.41
CA LYS A 154 19.23 0.17 6.26
C LYS A 154 19.01 1.61 6.75
N CYS A 155 17.77 2.09 6.74
CA CYS A 155 17.39 3.39 7.30
C CYS A 155 16.93 3.33 8.76
N GLY A 156 17.06 2.17 9.42
CA GLY A 156 16.61 1.97 10.81
C GLY A 156 15.10 1.86 10.96
N LEU A 157 14.34 1.68 9.88
CA LEU A 157 12.87 1.61 9.84
C LEU A 157 12.33 0.16 9.73
N GLY A 158 13.19 -0.84 9.91
CA GLY A 158 12.81 -2.26 9.82
C GLY A 158 11.70 -2.64 10.82
N TYR A 159 11.67 -1.99 12.00
CA TYR A 159 10.67 -2.22 13.05
C TYR A 159 9.22 -1.85 12.64
N LEU A 160 9.05 -1.10 11.54
CA LEU A 160 7.73 -0.76 11.00
C LEU A 160 7.14 -1.87 10.12
N VAL A 161 7.91 -2.91 9.80
CA VAL A 161 7.54 -3.93 8.80
C VAL A 161 7.23 -5.27 9.45
N ALA A 162 6.10 -5.87 9.06
CA ALA A 162 5.75 -7.24 9.41
C ALA A 162 5.79 -8.14 8.16
N LYS A 163 6.67 -9.16 8.16
CA LYS A 163 6.79 -10.13 7.06
C LYS A 163 5.76 -11.26 7.24
N LEU A 164 4.57 -11.12 6.67
CA LEU A 164 3.45 -12.06 6.92
C LEU A 164 3.15 -13.02 5.75
N GLY A 165 4.10 -13.21 4.84
CA GLY A 165 3.88 -13.93 3.57
C GLY A 165 3.67 -15.44 3.68
N ASN A 166 3.97 -16.06 4.83
CA ASN A 166 3.73 -17.48 5.09
C ASN A 166 3.45 -17.71 6.59
N GLN A 167 3.11 -18.94 6.94
CA GLN A 167 2.77 -19.32 8.31
C GLN A 167 3.97 -19.20 9.27
N ASP A 168 5.16 -19.59 8.83
CA ASP A 168 6.38 -19.60 9.66
C ASP A 168 6.82 -18.18 10.00
N ASN A 169 6.97 -17.31 8.99
CA ASN A 169 7.31 -15.90 9.19
C ASN A 169 6.30 -15.19 10.10
N ARG A 170 5.01 -15.56 10.02
CA ARG A 170 4.00 -15.02 10.91
C ARG A 170 4.23 -15.48 12.35
N GLN A 171 4.52 -16.76 12.56
CA GLN A 171 4.84 -17.29 13.90
C GLN A 171 6.09 -16.61 14.44
N ASP A 172 7.15 -16.53 13.65
CA ASP A 172 8.41 -15.89 14.02
C ASP A 172 8.20 -14.42 14.40
N PHE A 173 7.45 -13.66 13.60
CA PHE A 173 7.16 -12.25 13.88
C PHE A 173 6.42 -12.04 15.21
N PHE A 174 5.47 -12.91 15.56
CA PHE A 174 4.74 -12.79 16.83
C PHE A 174 5.50 -13.40 18.01
N ALA A 175 6.43 -14.31 17.76
CA ALA A 175 7.31 -14.88 18.78
C ALA A 175 8.44 -13.92 19.16
N ASP A 176 8.96 -13.17 18.20
CA ASP A 176 10.05 -12.19 18.36
C ASP A 176 9.66 -10.85 17.72
N LEU A 177 8.80 -10.10 18.43
CA LEU A 177 8.37 -8.78 17.97
C LEU A 177 9.56 -7.82 17.95
N PRO A 178 9.81 -7.12 16.83
CA PRO A 178 10.91 -6.16 16.76
C PRO A 178 10.73 -5.09 17.85
N PRO A 179 11.79 -4.74 18.59
CA PRO A 179 11.70 -3.79 19.68
C PRO A 179 11.30 -2.43 19.14
N TRP A 180 10.33 -1.79 19.81
CA TRP A 180 10.04 -0.38 19.55
C TRP A 180 11.27 0.46 19.93
N PRO A 181 11.69 1.44 19.11
CA PRO A 181 12.79 2.32 19.48
C PRO A 181 12.52 3.03 20.80
N SER A 182 13.34 2.77 21.82
CA SER A 182 13.15 3.32 23.18
C SER A 182 13.71 4.74 23.35
N SER A 183 14.54 5.21 22.42
CA SER A 183 15.10 6.56 22.46
C SER A 183 14.11 7.57 21.91
N GLU A 184 13.95 8.71 22.59
CA GLU A 184 13.25 9.85 22.00
C GLU A 184 13.92 10.22 20.66
N PRO A 185 13.17 10.25 19.55
CA PRO A 185 13.72 10.70 18.28
C PRO A 185 14.14 12.17 18.41
N ALA A 186 15.21 12.54 17.72
CA ALA A 186 15.57 13.94 17.58
C ALA A 186 14.35 14.74 17.05
N PRO A 187 14.18 16.01 17.45
CA PRO A 187 13.10 16.83 16.96
C PRO A 187 13.11 16.84 15.42
N ALA A 188 12.00 16.41 14.82
CA ALA A 188 11.83 16.50 13.38
C ALA A 188 11.49 17.95 13.01
N PRO A 189 11.98 18.46 11.86
CA PRO A 189 11.54 19.74 11.32
C PRO A 189 10.02 19.78 11.14
N ALA A 190 9.43 20.96 11.23
CA ALA A 190 8.00 21.11 10.97
C ALA A 190 7.68 20.75 9.51
N LEU A 191 6.48 20.22 9.26
CA LEU A 191 6.08 19.84 7.91
C LEU A 191 6.11 21.05 6.97
N GLU A 192 5.73 22.22 7.48
CA GLU A 192 5.74 23.51 6.79
C GLU A 192 7.15 23.89 6.33
N GLU A 193 8.17 23.66 7.16
CA GLU A 193 9.58 23.93 6.82
C GLU A 193 10.05 23.00 5.70
N ILE A 194 9.69 21.71 5.77
CA ILE A 194 10.00 20.73 4.73
C ILE A 194 9.33 21.14 3.41
N GLN A 195 8.07 21.57 3.45
CA GLN A 195 7.33 22.01 2.25
C GLN A 195 7.92 23.29 1.64
N ALA A 196 8.33 24.24 2.47
CA ALA A 196 8.97 25.47 2.00
C ALA A 196 10.25 25.17 1.22
N LEU A 197 11.13 24.34 1.79
CA LEU A 197 12.38 23.92 1.15
C LEU A 197 12.13 23.13 -0.15
N LEU A 198 11.16 22.21 -0.15
CA LEU A 198 10.79 21.45 -1.36
C LEU A 198 10.27 22.37 -2.47
N THR A 199 9.51 23.41 -2.13
CA THR A 199 8.99 24.38 -3.10
C THR A 199 10.13 25.18 -3.74
N GLU A 200 11.09 25.64 -2.93
CA GLU A 200 12.28 26.35 -3.40
C GLU A 200 13.12 25.46 -4.34
N LEU A 201 13.39 24.21 -3.94
CA LEU A 201 14.13 23.25 -4.76
C LEU A 201 13.45 22.96 -6.10
N LYS A 202 12.12 22.78 -6.11
CA LYS A 202 11.33 22.58 -7.34
C LYS A 202 11.48 23.78 -8.28
N GLN A 203 11.41 25.00 -7.75
CA GLN A 203 11.59 26.22 -8.55
C GLN A 203 12.99 26.30 -9.17
N HIS A 204 14.03 26.00 -8.40
CA HIS A 204 15.41 25.97 -8.90
C HIS A 204 15.63 24.93 -10.00
N LEU A 205 15.11 23.70 -9.82
CA LEU A 205 15.23 22.64 -10.82
C LEU A 205 14.49 22.99 -12.12
N HIS A 206 13.28 23.55 -12.01
CA HIS A 206 12.54 24.00 -13.20
C HIS A 206 13.24 25.14 -13.94
N ALA A 207 13.88 26.07 -13.22
CA ALA A 207 14.68 27.12 -13.84
C ALA A 207 15.91 26.54 -14.57
N HIS A 208 16.60 25.58 -13.96
CA HIS A 208 17.78 24.94 -14.56
C HIS A 208 17.43 24.12 -15.81
N ASN A 209 16.33 23.36 -15.80
CA ASN A 209 15.89 22.56 -16.94
C ASN A 209 15.37 23.39 -18.14
N ARG A 210 15.13 24.70 -17.94
CA ARG A 210 14.67 25.63 -19.00
C ARG A 210 15.81 26.43 -19.64
N ALA A 211 16.98 26.48 -19.01
CA ALA A 211 18.17 27.19 -19.49
C ALA A 211 19.01 26.28 -20.40
#